data_AF-A0A6P0XM46-F1
#
_entry.id   AF-A0A6P0XM46-F1
#
_cell.length_a   1.000
_cell.length_b   1.000
_cell.length_c   1.000
_cell.angle_alpha   90.00
_cell.angle_beta   90.00
_cell.angle_gamma   90.00
#
_symmetry.space_group_name_H-M   'P 1'
#
loop_
_entity.id
_entity.type
_entity.pdbx_description
1 polymer ?
#
loop_
_entity_poly.entity_id
_entity_poly.type
_entity_poly.pdbx_seq_one_letter_code
_entity_poly.pdbx_strand_id
1 'polypeptide(L)'
;YTSFAHCPSLAALKTRIETETPHFPEWGIHVMMSQNAAGELIIGDSHEYGLNPEPFDQVQINQYILDYLKKFARVPTLEIAETWHGVYAKLPGKTEFIAQPETGVTIINALSGAGMTLSFGLATEVVEKML
;
A
#
# COMPACT_ATOMS: atom_id res chain seq x y z
N TYR A 1 5.14 -11.23 1.58
CA TYR A 1 4.16 -12.32 1.49
C TYR A 1 4.49 -13.49 2.42
N THR A 2 4.53 -13.25 3.74
CA THR A 2 4.83 -14.30 4.74
C THR A 2 3.80 -15.42 4.69
N SER A 3 2.53 -15.08 4.46
CA SER A 3 1.43 -16.04 4.36
C SER A 3 1.63 -17.09 3.26
N PHE A 4 2.41 -16.80 2.22
CA PHE A 4 2.68 -17.72 1.11
C PHE A 4 4.07 -18.37 1.18
N ALA A 5 4.84 -18.13 2.25
CA ALA A 5 6.22 -18.61 2.36
C ALA A 5 6.33 -20.14 2.33
N HIS A 6 5.26 -20.85 2.69
CA HIS A 6 5.18 -22.31 2.69
C HIS A 6 4.82 -22.91 1.31
N CYS A 7 4.45 -22.08 0.31
CA CYS A 7 4.05 -22.57 -1.00
C CYS A 7 5.27 -23.02 -1.82
N PRO A 8 5.36 -24.29 -2.28
CA PRO A 8 6.50 -24.77 -3.07
C PRO A 8 6.68 -24.01 -4.40
N SER A 9 5.60 -23.46 -4.96
CA SER A 9 5.61 -22.70 -6.21
C SER A 9 6.08 -21.24 -6.07
N LEU A 10 6.32 -20.74 -4.84
CA LEU A 10 6.65 -19.33 -4.61
C LEU A 10 7.94 -18.91 -5.33
N ALA A 11 8.96 -19.77 -5.34
CA ALA A 11 10.23 -19.45 -6.00
C ALA A 11 10.04 -19.25 -7.52
N ALA A 12 9.31 -20.16 -8.17
CA ALA A 12 9.03 -20.05 -9.60
C ALA A 12 8.21 -18.79 -9.94
N LEU A 13 7.24 -18.44 -9.10
CA LEU A 13 6.47 -17.21 -9.28
C LEU A 13 7.34 -15.95 -9.15
N LYS A 14 8.24 -15.90 -8.17
CA LYS A 14 9.18 -14.77 -8.01
C LYS A 14 10.06 -14.59 -9.25
N THR A 15 10.68 -15.67 -9.73
CA THR A 15 11.51 -15.63 -10.94
C THR A 15 10.72 -15.15 -12.15
N ARG A 16 9.48 -15.60 -12.31
CA ARG A 16 8.60 -15.13 -13.39
C ARG A 16 8.33 -13.62 -13.27
N ILE A 17 7.97 -13.13 -12.09
CA ILE A 17 7.71 -11.70 -11.85
C ILE A 17 8.95 -10.85 -12.11
N GLU A 18 10.12 -11.29 -11.64
CA GLU A 18 11.40 -10.60 -11.87
C GLU A 18 11.76 -10.54 -13.35
N THR A 19 11.42 -11.59 -14.12
CA THR A 19 11.70 -11.67 -15.56
C THR A 19 10.69 -10.86 -16.39
N GLU A 20 9.39 -11.01 -16.12
CA GLU A 20 8.33 -10.40 -16.92
C GLU A 20 8.07 -8.92 -16.56
N THR A 21 8.35 -8.54 -15.31
CA THR A 21 8.06 -7.22 -14.75
C THR A 21 9.16 -6.77 -13.78
N PRO A 22 10.41 -6.58 -14.23
CA PRO A 22 11.55 -6.30 -13.33
C PRO A 22 11.38 -5.06 -12.45
N HIS A 23 10.64 -4.05 -12.92
CA HIS A 23 10.36 -2.82 -12.16
C HIS A 23 9.34 -3.02 -11.04
N PHE A 24 8.54 -4.09 -11.07
CA PHE A 24 7.50 -4.31 -10.07
C PHE A 24 8.06 -4.63 -8.69
N PRO A 25 8.98 -5.60 -8.53
CA PRO A 25 9.61 -5.84 -7.24
C PRO A 25 10.50 -4.67 -6.79
N GLU A 26 11.09 -3.92 -7.72
CA GLU A 26 11.90 -2.73 -7.44
C GLU A 26 11.07 -1.63 -6.76
N TRP A 27 9.92 -1.27 -7.35
CA TRP A 27 9.06 -0.17 -6.89
C TRP A 27 7.85 -0.62 -6.07
N GLY A 28 7.84 -1.89 -5.64
CA GLY A 28 6.75 -2.48 -4.86
C GLY A 28 5.38 -2.36 -5.56
N ILE A 29 5.33 -2.45 -6.89
CA ILE A 29 4.10 -2.23 -7.67
C ILE A 29 3.12 -3.39 -7.49
N HIS A 30 1.90 -3.05 -7.11
CA HIS A 30 0.76 -3.97 -7.08
C HIS A 30 -0.46 -3.29 -7.70
N VAL A 31 -0.70 -3.57 -8.99
CA VAL A 31 -1.75 -2.87 -9.73
C VAL A 31 -3.15 -3.33 -9.30
N MET A 32 -3.93 -2.38 -8.81
CA MET A 32 -5.32 -2.46 -8.38
C MET A 32 -6.08 -1.30 -9.01
N MET A 33 -7.36 -1.52 -9.27
CA MET A 33 -8.26 -0.50 -9.78
C MET A 33 -9.61 -0.63 -9.08
N SER A 34 -10.13 0.47 -8.58
CA SER A 34 -11.50 0.59 -8.09
C SER A 34 -12.20 1.77 -8.77
N GLN A 35 -13.53 1.73 -8.79
CA GLN A 35 -14.35 2.80 -9.35
C GLN A 35 -15.20 3.41 -8.23
N ASN A 36 -15.22 4.74 -8.14
CA ASN A 36 -16.06 5.44 -7.18
C ASN A 36 -17.49 5.65 -7.71
N ALA A 37 -18.36 6.27 -6.91
CA ALA A 37 -19.76 6.51 -7.28
C ALA A 37 -19.95 7.50 -8.45
N ALA A 38 -18.94 8.31 -8.77
CA ALA A 38 -18.94 9.25 -9.91
C ALA A 38 -18.45 8.60 -11.21
N GLY A 39 -17.98 7.35 -11.15
CA GLY A 39 -17.44 6.64 -12.31
C GLY A 39 -15.94 6.85 -12.53
N GLU A 40 -15.27 7.61 -11.68
CA GLU A 40 -13.84 7.87 -11.73
C GLU A 40 -13.05 6.64 -11.24
N LEU A 41 -11.85 6.45 -11.77
CA LEU A 41 -11.02 5.29 -11.49
C LEU A 41 -9.92 5.68 -10.50
N ILE A 42 -9.84 4.94 -9.39
CA ILE A 42 -8.72 5.01 -8.46
C ILE A 42 -7.79 3.86 -8.80
N ILE A 43 -6.57 4.20 -9.20
CA ILE A 43 -5.55 3.25 -9.64
C ILE A 43 -4.33 3.40 -8.74
N GLY A 44 -3.80 2.26 -8.31
CA GLY A 44 -2.56 2.18 -7.54
C GLY A 44 -2.09 0.73 -7.52
N ASP A 45 -1.13 0.34 -6.71
CA ASP A 45 -0.19 1.24 -6.03
C ASP A 45 1.27 0.80 -6.24
N SER A 46 2.16 1.67 -5.81
CA SER A 46 3.60 1.45 -5.69
C SER A 46 4.02 1.79 -4.28
N HIS A 47 5.15 1.23 -3.85
CA HIS A 47 5.67 1.47 -2.50
C HIS A 47 7.17 1.72 -2.54
N GLU A 48 7.56 2.79 -1.87
CA GLU A 48 8.95 3.07 -1.53
C GLU A 48 9.14 2.93 -0.02
N TYR A 49 10.26 2.35 0.37
CA TYR A 49 10.62 2.16 1.77
C TYR A 49 11.93 2.88 2.06
N GLY A 50 11.90 3.78 3.02
CA GLY A 50 13.07 4.55 3.43
C GLY A 50 12.80 5.34 4.69
N LEU A 51 13.87 5.85 5.29
CA LEU A 51 13.76 6.77 6.43
C LEU A 51 13.40 8.19 5.97
N ASN A 52 13.78 8.54 4.75
CA ASN A 52 13.57 9.85 4.15
C ASN A 52 12.91 9.63 2.77
N PRO A 53 11.57 9.70 2.68
CA PRO A 53 10.90 9.65 1.39
C PRO A 53 11.22 10.90 0.58
N GLU A 54 11.38 10.75 -0.73
CA GLU A 54 11.54 11.88 -1.64
C GLU A 54 10.25 12.71 -1.67
N PRO A 55 10.34 14.05 -1.73
CA PRO A 55 9.16 14.91 -1.72
C PRO A 55 8.43 14.95 -3.08
N PHE A 56 9.03 14.40 -4.14
CA PHE A 56 8.50 14.46 -5.50
C PHE A 56 8.27 13.07 -6.07
N ASP A 57 7.10 12.88 -6.68
CA ASP A 57 6.72 11.62 -7.31
C ASP A 57 7.45 11.40 -8.64
N GLN A 58 7.85 10.15 -8.90
CA GLN A 58 8.46 9.76 -10.17
C GLN A 58 7.40 9.35 -11.18
N VAL A 59 7.17 10.20 -12.19
CA VAL A 59 6.17 9.97 -13.27
C VAL A 59 6.32 8.62 -13.96
N GLN A 60 7.54 8.10 -14.06
CA GLN A 60 7.83 6.80 -14.67
C GLN A 60 7.17 5.62 -13.95
N ILE A 61 7.00 5.69 -12.63
CA ILE A 61 6.35 4.63 -11.83
C ILE A 61 4.86 4.54 -12.22
N ASN A 62 4.19 5.69 -12.35
CA ASN A 62 2.81 5.76 -12.83
C ASN A 62 2.67 5.15 -14.23
N GLN A 63 3.65 5.38 -15.11
CA GLN A 63 3.64 4.81 -16.46
C GLN A 63 3.71 3.28 -16.43
N TYR A 64 4.53 2.67 -15.56
CA TYR A 64 4.58 1.21 -15.39
C TYR A 64 3.24 0.62 -14.95
N ILE A 65 2.56 1.28 -14.02
CA ILE A 65 1.23 0.87 -13.54
C ILE A 65 0.21 0.94 -14.68
N LEU A 66 0.15 2.08 -15.39
CA LEU A 66 -0.80 2.29 -16.49
C LEU A 66 -0.56 1.32 -17.65
N ASP A 67 0.68 1.07 -18.03
CA ASP A 67 1.00 0.17 -19.13
C ASP A 67 0.70 -1.29 -18.80
N TYR A 68 0.82 -1.68 -17.54
CA TYR A 68 0.33 -2.99 -17.09
C TYR A 68 -1.19 -3.06 -17.08
N LEU A 69 -1.87 -2.05 -16.55
CA LEU A 69 -3.33 -1.99 -16.47
C LEU A 69 -3.97 -2.12 -17.87
N LYS A 70 -3.43 -1.42 -18.87
CA LYS A 70 -3.90 -1.47 -20.27
C LYS A 70 -3.92 -2.88 -20.88
N LYS A 71 -3.10 -3.81 -20.37
CA LYS A 71 -3.06 -5.20 -20.89
C LYS A 71 -4.39 -5.92 -20.68
N PHE A 72 -5.12 -5.62 -19.60
CA PHE A 72 -6.33 -6.34 -19.24
C PHE A 72 -7.55 -5.45 -18.99
N ALA A 73 -7.38 -4.23 -18.50
CA ALA A 73 -8.50 -3.32 -18.29
C ALA A 73 -9.05 -2.79 -19.61
N ARG A 74 -10.37 -2.62 -19.69
CA ARG A 74 -11.08 -2.01 -20.81
C ARG A 74 -11.95 -0.90 -20.26
N VAL A 75 -11.47 0.33 -20.36
CA VAL A 75 -12.13 1.54 -19.85
C VAL A 75 -12.12 2.65 -20.91
N PRO A 76 -13.06 3.61 -20.88
CA PRO A 76 -13.16 4.63 -21.92
C PRO A 76 -11.91 5.52 -22.03
N THR A 77 -11.29 5.85 -20.90
CA THR A 77 -10.08 6.68 -20.82
C THR A 77 -9.23 6.30 -19.60
N LEU A 78 -7.93 6.51 -19.71
CA LEU A 78 -6.94 6.44 -18.61
C LEU A 78 -6.16 7.77 -18.51
N GLU A 79 -6.75 8.86 -18.98
CA GLU A 79 -6.21 10.20 -18.75
C GLU A 79 -6.17 10.48 -17.25
N ILE A 80 -4.99 10.86 -16.75
CA ILE A 80 -4.78 11.13 -15.34
C ILE A 80 -5.42 12.48 -15.02
N ALA A 81 -6.43 12.48 -14.15
CA ALA A 81 -6.99 13.72 -13.60
C ALA A 81 -6.10 14.29 -12.50
N GLU A 82 -5.68 13.46 -11.55
CA GLU A 82 -4.90 13.85 -10.38
C GLU A 82 -3.96 12.72 -9.92
N THR A 83 -2.90 13.08 -9.20
CA THR A 83 -1.96 12.15 -8.57
C THR A 83 -1.75 12.54 -7.11
N TRP A 84 -1.57 11.55 -6.24
CA TRP A 84 -1.22 11.78 -4.84
C TRP A 84 -0.40 10.61 -4.31
N HIS A 85 0.35 10.86 -3.24
CA HIS A 85 0.97 9.81 -2.43
C HIS A 85 0.66 10.03 -0.95
N GLY A 86 0.82 8.98 -0.15
CA GLY A 86 0.74 9.05 1.30
C GLY A 86 2.06 8.59 1.92
N VAL A 87 2.49 9.27 2.98
CA VAL A 87 3.64 8.84 3.80
C VAL A 87 3.11 8.36 5.14
N TYR A 88 3.47 7.12 5.50
CA TYR A 88 3.06 6.52 6.77
C TYR A 88 4.21 5.80 7.45
N ALA A 89 4.21 5.85 8.79
CA ALA A 89 5.13 5.07 9.59
C ALA A 89 4.82 3.57 9.46
N LYS A 90 5.86 2.75 9.31
CA LYS A 90 5.77 1.29 9.28
C LYS A 90 6.65 0.71 10.37
N LEU A 91 6.10 -0.18 11.18
CA LEU A 91 6.81 -0.85 12.27
C LEU A 91 7.14 -2.30 11.88
N PRO A 92 8.42 -2.64 11.63
CA PRO A 92 8.78 -4.02 11.30
C PRO A 92 8.37 -5.00 12.41
N GLY A 93 7.68 -6.07 12.03
CA GLY A 93 7.28 -7.15 12.94
C GLY A 93 6.06 -6.88 13.82
N LYS A 94 5.42 -5.70 13.70
CA LYS A 94 4.16 -5.38 14.38
C LYS A 94 3.17 -4.73 13.41
N THR A 95 1.89 -4.72 13.80
CA THR A 95 0.79 -4.14 13.02
C THR A 95 0.54 -2.67 13.38
N GLU A 96 0.75 -2.30 14.63
CA GLU A 96 0.57 -0.94 15.13
C GLU A 96 1.55 -0.62 16.27
N PHE A 97 1.69 0.68 16.56
CA PHE A 97 2.37 1.20 17.73
C PHE A 97 1.34 1.82 18.66
N ILE A 98 1.29 1.34 19.91
CA ILE A 98 0.48 1.90 20.98
C ILE A 98 1.40 2.22 22.16
N ALA A 99 1.33 3.44 22.67
CA ALA A 99 2.10 3.85 23.83
C ALA A 99 1.30 4.80 24.73
N GLN A 100 1.61 4.77 26.03
CA GLN A 100 1.11 5.71 27.03
C GLN A 100 2.30 6.41 27.69
N PRO A 101 2.82 7.49 27.08
CA PRO A 101 4.01 8.16 27.59
C PRO A 101 3.76 8.86 28.93
N GLU A 102 2.54 9.32 29.18
CA GLU A 102 2.12 10.03 30.39
C GLU A 102 0.67 9.67 30.74
N THR A 103 0.27 9.96 31.99
CA THR A 103 -1.11 9.73 32.45
C THR A 103 -2.12 10.50 31.61
N GLY A 104 -3.12 9.79 31.08
CA GLY A 104 -4.17 10.38 30.24
C GLY A 104 -3.77 10.60 28.78
N VAL A 105 -2.56 10.22 28.37
CA VAL A 105 -2.10 10.35 26.98
C VAL A 105 -1.94 8.96 26.36
N THR A 106 -2.59 8.71 25.23
CA THR A 106 -2.39 7.50 24.42
C THR A 106 -2.02 7.88 23.00
N ILE A 107 -0.92 7.32 22.52
CA ILE A 107 -0.46 7.43 21.14
C ILE A 107 -0.82 6.13 20.42
N ILE A 108 -1.49 6.24 19.28
CA ILE A 108 -1.77 5.14 18.35
C ILE A 108 -1.20 5.54 16.99
N ASN A 109 -0.25 4.78 16.43
CA ASN A 109 0.42 5.12 15.17
C ASN A 109 0.96 3.86 14.46
N ALA A 110 1.69 4.06 13.36
CA ALA A 110 2.44 3.05 12.62
C ALA A 110 1.62 1.88 12.04
N LEU A 111 0.36 2.15 11.67
CA LEU A 111 -0.53 1.17 11.03
C LEU A 111 -0.16 0.83 9.57
N SER A 112 0.90 1.44 9.02
CA SER A 112 1.28 1.27 7.61
C SER A 112 0.08 1.55 6.68
N GLY A 113 0.00 0.89 5.52
CA GLY A 113 -1.15 0.92 4.62
C GLY A 113 -2.42 0.21 5.14
N ALA A 114 -2.41 -0.39 6.33
CA ALA A 114 -3.57 -1.10 6.88
C ALA A 114 -4.50 -0.20 7.73
N GLY A 115 -4.14 1.08 7.90
CA GLY A 115 -4.83 2.00 8.81
C GLY A 115 -6.33 2.11 8.56
N MET A 116 -6.76 2.30 7.31
CA MET A 116 -8.18 2.40 6.97
C MET A 116 -8.94 1.12 7.35
N THR A 117 -8.39 -0.05 7.02
CA THR A 117 -9.01 -1.36 7.27
C THR A 117 -9.12 -1.68 8.76
N LEU A 118 -8.09 -1.35 9.55
CA LEU A 118 -7.99 -1.73 10.96
C LEU A 118 -8.54 -0.67 11.93
N SER A 119 -8.78 0.56 11.44
CA SER A 119 -9.10 1.74 12.26
C SER A 119 -10.18 1.50 13.32
N PHE A 120 -11.37 1.03 12.92
CA PHE A 120 -12.50 0.86 13.84
C PHE A 120 -12.30 -0.27 14.86
N GLY A 121 -11.69 -1.38 14.44
CA GLY A 121 -11.39 -2.50 15.33
C GLY A 121 -10.38 -2.09 16.39
N LEU A 122 -9.27 -1.47 15.96
CA LEU A 122 -8.23 -1.01 16.87
C LEU A 122 -8.75 0.09 17.81
N ALA A 123 -9.52 1.06 17.29
CA ALA A 123 -10.08 2.12 18.13
C ALA A 123 -10.96 1.54 19.24
N THR A 124 -11.82 0.57 18.92
CA THR A 124 -12.65 -0.13 19.92
C THR A 124 -11.79 -0.80 20.99
N GLU A 125 -10.82 -1.64 20.59
CA GLU A 125 -9.96 -2.36 21.53
C GLU A 125 -9.15 -1.44 22.44
N VAL A 126 -8.74 -0.28 21.93
CA VAL A 126 -7.92 0.68 22.68
C VAL A 126 -8.78 1.50 23.64
N VAL A 127 -9.94 1.99 23.19
CA VAL A 127 -10.87 2.76 24.04
C VAL A 127 -11.43 1.90 25.17
N GLU A 128 -11.78 0.64 24.90
CA GLU A 128 -12.27 -0.29 25.94
C GLU A 128 -11.26 -0.52 27.07
N LYS A 129 -9.95 -0.46 26.77
CA LYS A 129 -8.89 -0.59 27.78
C LYS A 129 -8.66 0.68 28.60
N MET A 130 -9.25 1.80 28.22
CA MET A 130 -9.16 3.08 28.94
C MET A 130 -10.31 3.33 29.90
N LEU A 131 -11.42 2.62 29.71
CA LEU A 131 -12.60 2.62 30.58
C LEU A 131 -12.37 1.73 31.81
#